data_AF-A0A3M0X296-F1
#
_entry.id   AF-A0A3M0X296-F1
#
_cell.length_a   1.000
_cell.length_b   1.000
_cell.length_c   1.000
_cell.angle_alpha   90.00
_cell.angle_beta   90.00
_cell.angle_gamma   90.00
#
_symmetry.space_group_name_H-M   'P 1'
#
loop_
_entity.id
_entity.type
_entity.pdbx_description
1 polymer ?
#
loop_
_entity_poly.entity_id
_entity_poly.type
_entity_poly.pdbx_seq_one_letter_code
_entity_poly.pdbx_strand_id
1 'polypeptide(L)' 'MIALLLEAEPALIGQVDVVETLVEQTAVSLTTTETCGGDTPTTIPNHTYGYGRIDTQALLTRLANKHYLPVVIAP' A
#
# COMPACT_ATOMS: atom_id res chain seq x y z
N MET A 1 4.84 -6.42 -9.53
CA MET A 1 4.70 -5.10 -8.89
C MET A 1 5.67 -4.92 -7.73
N ILE A 2 5.58 -5.70 -6.65
CA ILE A 2 6.45 -5.52 -5.46
C ILE A 2 7.95 -5.53 -5.82
N ALA A 3 8.40 -6.41 -6.71
CA ALA A 3 9.79 -6.39 -7.18
C ALA A 3 10.22 -5.03 -7.75
N LEU A 4 9.37 -4.39 -8.57
CA LEU A 4 9.64 -3.06 -9.14
C LEU A 4 9.67 -1.97 -8.07
N LEU A 5 8.83 -2.08 -7.04
CA LEU A 5 8.86 -1.18 -5.88
C LEU A 5 10.20 -1.29 -5.15
N LEU A 6 10.67 -2.51 -4.91
CA LEU A 6 11.93 -2.77 -4.21
C LEU A 6 13.15 -2.36 -5.05
N GLU A 7 13.07 -2.46 -6.38
CA GLU A 7 14.08 -1.89 -7.27
C GLU A 7 14.11 -0.36 -7.22
N ALA A 8 12.93 0.29 -7.17
CA ALA A 8 12.82 1.74 -7.09
C ALA A 8 13.21 2.31 -5.73
N GLU A 9 12.98 1.56 -4.65
CA GLU A 9 13.37 1.91 -3.28
C GLU A 9 14.01 0.71 -2.55
N PRO A 10 15.32 0.49 -2.74
CA PRO A 10 16.03 -0.63 -2.13
C PRO A 10 16.03 -0.64 -0.60
N ALA A 11 15.81 0.50 0.06
CA ALA A 11 15.76 0.53 1.53
C ALA A 11 14.59 -0.29 2.09
N LEU A 12 13.54 -0.55 1.30
CA LEU A 12 12.40 -1.37 1.71
C LEU A 12 12.68 -2.88 1.67
N ILE A 13 13.82 -3.32 1.14
CA ILE A 13 14.18 -4.74 1.10
C ILE A 13 14.29 -5.28 2.53
N GLY A 14 13.52 -6.33 2.83
CA GLY A 14 13.45 -6.93 4.17
C GLY A 14 12.50 -6.23 5.14
N GLN A 15 11.90 -5.08 4.77
CA GLN A 15 10.91 -4.37 5.59
C GLN A 15 9.48 -4.79 5.24
N VAL A 16 9.15 -6.06 5.50
CA VAL A 16 7.85 -6.66 5.11
C VAL A 16 6.68 -5.85 5.64
N ASP A 17 6.64 -5.57 6.94
CA ASP A 17 5.55 -4.83 7.59
C ASP A 17 5.31 -3.44 6.98
N VAL A 18 6.40 -2.76 6.58
CA VAL A 18 6.32 -1.43 5.96
C VAL A 18 5.76 -1.53 4.55
N VAL A 19 6.18 -2.53 3.78
CA VAL A 19 5.68 -2.77 2.43
C VAL A 19 4.20 -3.15 2.47
N GLU A 20 3.79 -4.04 3.38
CA GLU A 20 2.39 -4.42 3.58
C GLU A 20 1.54 -3.20 3.92
N THR A 21 1.93 -2.42 4.93
CA THR A 21 1.22 -1.20 5.34
C THR A 21 1.06 -0.23 4.17
N LEU A 22 2.10 -0.05 3.35
CA LEU A 22 2.04 0.85 2.20
C LEU A 22 1.07 0.36 1.13
N VAL A 23 1.08 -0.94 0.83
CA VAL A 23 0.17 -1.55 -0.15
C VAL A 23 -1.27 -1.46 0.33
N GLU A 24 -1.54 -1.74 1.60
CA GLU A 24 -2.88 -1.63 2.19
C GLU A 24 -3.42 -0.21 2.15
N GLN A 25 -2.60 0.78 2.53
CA GLN A 25 -3.02 2.20 2.58
C GLN A 25 -3.23 2.83 1.20
N THR A 26 -2.67 2.23 0.15
CA THR A 26 -2.72 2.79 -1.21
C THR A 26 -3.63 2.00 -2.14
N ALA A 27 -4.15 0.85 -1.69
CA ALA A 27 -5.07 0.05 -2.46
C ALA A 27 -6.36 0.81 -2.81
N VAL A 28 -6.84 0.62 -4.04
CA VAL A 28 -8.19 1.04 -4.43
C VAL A 28 -9.16 0.06 -3.80
N SER A 29 -9.92 0.54 -2.81
CA SER A 29 -10.89 -0.29 -2.11
C SER A 29 -11.96 -0.83 -3.06
N LEU A 30 -12.25 -2.12 -2.91
CA LEU A 30 -13.27 -2.82 -3.67
C LEU A 30 -14.23 -3.51 -2.71
N THR A 31 -15.51 -3.46 -3.03
CA THR A 31 -16.55 -4.15 -2.29
C THR A 31 -17.03 -5.40 -3.04
N THR A 32 -17.69 -6.29 -2.31
CA THR A 32 -18.24 -7.55 -2.83
C THR A 32 -19.60 -7.80 -2.20
N THR A 33 -20.46 -8.56 -2.89
CA THR A 33 -21.72 -9.07 -2.32
C THR A 33 -21.54 -10.41 -1.62
N GLU A 34 -20.37 -11.03 -1.73
CA GLU A 34 -20.00 -12.21 -0.97
C GLU A 34 -19.92 -11.84 0.52
N THR A 35 -20.47 -12.69 1.38
CA THR A 35 -20.51 -12.44 2.82
C THR A 35 -19.97 -13.65 3.56
N CYS A 36 -19.09 -13.40 4.53
CA CYS A 36 -18.51 -14.40 5.42
C CYS A 36 -18.21 -13.71 6.76
N GLY A 37 -18.41 -14.39 7.88
CA GLY A 37 -18.00 -13.87 9.19
C GLY A 37 -18.70 -12.59 9.69
N GLY A 38 -19.83 -12.19 9.11
CA GLY A 38 -20.56 -10.97 9.50
C GLY A 38 -20.19 -9.72 8.71
N ASP A 39 -19.34 -9.85 7.68
CA ASP A 39 -19.07 -8.77 6.74
C ASP A 39 -20.35 -8.33 6.01
N THR A 40 -20.46 -7.02 5.77
CA THR A 40 -21.52 -6.41 4.98
C THR A 40 -21.03 -6.14 3.56
N PRO A 41 -21.93 -5.88 2.58
CA PRO A 41 -21.53 -5.55 1.21
C PRO A 41 -20.70 -4.26 1.07
N THR A 42 -20.51 -3.49 2.14
CA THR A 42 -19.67 -2.28 2.15
C THR A 42 -18.41 -2.43 3.01
N THR A 43 -18.17 -3.61 3.57
CA THR A 43 -17.04 -3.87 4.46
C THR A 43 -15.71 -3.79 3.70
N ILE A 44 -14.77 -3.03 4.28
CA ILE A 44 -13.37 -2.91 3.82
C ILE A 44 -12.49 -2.91 5.09
N PRO A 45 -11.44 -3.74 5.15
CA PRO A 45 -11.11 -4.80 4.19
C PRO A 45 -12.18 -5.91 4.18
N ASN A 46 -12.31 -6.65 3.08
CA ASN A 46 -13.18 -7.83 3.01
C ASN A 46 -12.41 -9.10 2.63
N HIS A 47 -13.02 -10.26 2.84
CA HIS A 47 -12.40 -11.56 2.57
C HIS A 47 -12.13 -11.84 1.08
N THR A 48 -12.84 -11.20 0.15
CA THR A 48 -12.65 -11.40 -1.29
C THR A 48 -11.46 -10.58 -1.83
N TYR A 49 -11.31 -9.33 -1.38
CA TYR A 49 -10.36 -8.37 -1.95
C TYR A 49 -9.33 -7.83 -0.94
N GLY A 50 -9.38 -8.23 0.33
CA GLY A 50 -8.59 -7.60 1.38
C GLY A 50 -8.87 -6.10 1.42
N TYR A 51 -7.81 -5.29 1.38
CA TYR A 51 -7.91 -3.83 1.30
C TYR A 51 -8.27 -3.30 -0.10
N GLY A 52 -8.21 -4.14 -1.14
CA GLY A 52 -8.58 -3.80 -2.49
C GLY A 52 -7.51 -4.12 -3.54
N ARG A 53 -7.66 -3.52 -4.72
CA ARG A 53 -6.71 -3.69 -5.82
C ARG A 53 -5.50 -2.79 -5.61
N ILE A 54 -4.31 -3.33 -5.80
CA ILE A 54 -3.08 -2.55 -5.64
C ILE A 54 -2.99 -1.42 -6.66
N ASP A 55 -2.66 -0.22 -6.19
CA ASP A 55 -2.41 0.98 -7.01
C ASP A 55 -0.92 1.37 -6.96
N THR A 56 -0.19 0.99 -8.00
CA THR A 56 1.23 1.30 -8.13
C THR A 56 1.50 2.79 -8.17
N GLN A 57 0.62 3.59 -8.77
CA GLN A 57 0.83 5.04 -8.88
C GLN A 57 0.68 5.71 -7.52
N ALA A 58 -0.42 5.43 -6.80
CA ALA A 58 -0.63 5.96 -5.45
C ALA A 58 0.48 5.54 -4.49
N LEU A 59 0.96 4.30 -4.61
CA LEU A 59 2.10 3.78 -3.85
C LEU A 59 3.40 4.56 -4.10
N LEU A 60 3.75 4.77 -5.38
CA LEU A 60 4.95 5.53 -5.73
C LEU A 60 4.84 7.00 -5.33
N THR A 61 3.68 7.63 -5.47
CA THR A 61 3.44 8.99 -4.97
C THR A 61 3.60 9.07 -3.45
N ARG A 62 3.12 8.07 -2.71
CA ARG A 62 3.27 8.00 -1.25
C ARG A 62 4.73 7.90 -0.84
N LEU A 63 5.54 7.14 -1.58
CA LEU A 63 6.99 7.04 -1.37
C LEU A 63 7.71 8.35 -1.70
N ALA A 64 7.43 8.95 -2.86
CA ALA A 64 8.02 10.23 -3.25
C ALA A 64 7.79 11.33 -2.19
N ASN A 65 6.62 11.36 -1.57
CA ASN A 65 6.31 12.29 -0.47
C ASN A 65 7.11 12.00 0.82
N LYS A 66 7.51 10.75 1.08
CA LYS A 66 8.43 10.43 2.20
C LYS A 66 9.86 10.91 1.91
N HIS A 67 10.31 10.86 0.64
CA HIS A 67 11.63 11.34 0.24
C HIS A 67 11.75 12.87 0.21
N TYR A 68 10.62 13.61 0.13
CA TYR A 68 10.60 15.07 0.05
C TYR A 68 10.76 15.80 1.40
N LEU A 69 11.12 15.12 2.48
CA LEU A 69 11.74 15.81 3.62
C LEU A 69 13.09 16.33 3.13
N PRO A 70 13.33 17.65 3.10
CA PRO A 70 14.62 18.15 2.69
C PRO A 70 15.61 17.64 3.72
N VAL A 71 16.50 16.75 3.31
CA VAL A 71 17.77 16.58 4.01
C VAL A 71 18.51 17.89 3.79
N VAL A 72 18.19 18.89 4.61
CA VAL A 72 19.02 20.08 4.78
C VAL A 72 20.27 19.57 5.46
N ILE A 73 21.25 19.16 4.65
CA ILE A 73 22.63 19.03 5.12
C ILE A 73 23.10 20.47 5.31
N ALA A 74 22.81 21.04 6.49
CA ALA A 74 23.47 22.24 6.94
C ALA A 74 24.94 21.87 7.22
N PRO A 75 25.93 22.64 6.71
CA PRO A 75 27.33 22.45 7.06
C PRO A 75 27.60 22.72 8.55
#